data_AF-A0A8H7PEL6-F1
#
_entry.id   AF-A0A8H7PEL6-F1
#
_cell.length_a   1.000
_cell.length_b   1.000
_cell.length_c   1.000
_cell.angle_alpha   90.00
_cell.angle_beta   90.00
_cell.angle_gamma   90.00
#
_symmetry.space_group_name_H-M   'P 1'
#
loop_
_entity.id
_entity.type
_entity.pdbx_description
1 polymer ?
#
loop_
_entity_poly.entity_id
_entity_poly.type
_entity_poly.pdbx_seq_one_letter_code
_entity_poly.pdbx_strand_id
1 'polypeptide(L)'
;MPCSVPISTLLSLARFHHWAYKLLLDGLQLCSEQDYYGHAGLVFRSIHGTLNHAHVADVTWYSRLYNQYRPDYEDMLSLWRHSDCYSTKDSKTNPWEGFVKDRSELAKQILQQTQDLVDFLSAFEEDAEIPALSFVTSAGIEFKDQDVGLILLNLFNHATYHRGQITAGVTNLGYPPIDGLDYIFFLRADEQ
;
A
#
# COMPACT_ATOMS: atom_id res chain seq x y z
N MET A 1 -4.31 7.21 -27.69
CA MET A 1 -3.60 6.28 -26.80
C MET A 1 -3.41 6.99 -25.48
N PRO A 2 -3.55 6.35 -24.31
CA PRO A 2 -3.14 7.01 -23.08
C PRO A 2 -1.64 7.33 -23.21
N CYS A 3 -1.30 8.59 -22.94
CA CYS A 3 0.09 9.05 -22.88
C CYS A 3 0.77 8.26 -21.75
N SER A 4 1.98 7.74 -22.00
CA SER A 4 2.78 7.09 -20.96
C SER A 4 3.00 8.06 -19.80
N VAL A 5 2.99 7.53 -18.57
CA VAL A 5 3.22 8.34 -17.37
C VAL A 5 4.73 8.61 -17.27
N PRO A 6 5.19 9.87 -17.23
CA PRO A 6 6.62 10.17 -17.15
C PRO A 6 7.27 9.57 -15.90
N ILE A 7 8.50 9.08 -16.01
CA ILE A 7 9.25 8.51 -14.87
C ILE A 7 9.40 9.51 -13.75
N SER A 8 9.66 10.78 -14.05
CA SER A 8 9.72 11.85 -13.04
C SER A 8 8.42 11.98 -12.23
N THR A 9 7.26 11.81 -12.87
CA THR A 9 5.96 11.79 -12.18
C THR A 9 5.84 10.58 -11.27
N LEU A 10 6.18 9.39 -11.76
CA LEU A 10 6.12 8.15 -10.99
C LEU A 10 7.07 8.19 -9.79
N LEU A 11 8.29 8.68 -9.98
CA LEU A 11 9.28 8.81 -8.92
C LEU A 11 8.81 9.79 -7.84
N SER A 12 8.22 10.92 -8.24
CA SER A 12 7.68 11.89 -7.27
C SER A 12 6.52 11.30 -6.46
N LEU A 13 5.64 10.52 -7.11
CA LEU A 13 4.56 9.80 -6.42
C LEU A 13 5.08 8.68 -5.51
N ALA A 14 6.14 7.97 -5.90
CA ALA A 14 6.77 6.94 -5.07
C ALA A 14 7.42 7.54 -3.82
N ARG A 15 8.12 8.69 -3.95
CA ARG A 15 8.68 9.42 -2.81
C ARG A 15 7.59 9.90 -1.86
N PHE A 16 6.51 10.47 -2.40
CA PHE A 16 5.33 10.83 -1.62
C PHE A 16 4.72 9.61 -0.93
N HIS A 17 4.59 8.48 -1.62
CA HIS A 17 4.02 7.26 -1.07
C HIS A 17 4.83 6.76 0.14
N HIS A 18 6.16 6.74 0.04
CA HIS A 18 7.05 6.42 1.15
C HIS A 18 6.91 7.42 2.31
N TRP A 19 6.97 8.73 2.00
CA TRP A 19 6.84 9.80 2.98
C TRP A 19 5.50 9.74 3.74
N ALA A 20 4.39 9.54 3.01
CA ALA A 20 3.05 9.47 3.57
C ALA A 20 2.88 8.24 4.49
N TYR A 21 3.47 7.10 4.14
CA TYR A 21 3.48 5.94 5.04
C TYR A 21 4.31 6.18 6.29
N LYS A 22 5.45 6.86 6.18
CA LYS A 22 6.23 7.24 7.36
C LYS A 22 5.41 8.11 8.32
N LEU A 23 4.80 9.18 7.80
CA LEU A 23 3.95 10.06 8.61
C LEU A 23 2.77 9.32 9.24
N LEU A 24 2.12 8.45 8.48
CA LEU A 24 1.02 7.62 8.98
C LEU A 24 1.47 6.68 10.11
N LEU A 25 2.54 5.91 9.88
CA LEU A 25 3.04 4.92 10.84
C LEU A 25 3.55 5.59 12.13
N ASP A 26 4.14 6.77 12.03
CA ASP A 26 4.54 7.60 13.18
C ASP A 26 3.31 8.10 13.96
N GLY A 27 2.30 8.63 13.27
CA GLY A 27 1.05 9.09 13.90
C GLY A 27 0.29 7.96 14.60
N LEU A 28 0.33 6.75 14.03
CA LEU A 28 -0.31 5.58 14.61
C LEU A 28 0.31 5.16 15.94
N GLN A 29 1.56 5.55 16.28
CA GLN A 29 2.20 5.23 17.56
C GLN A 29 1.40 5.73 18.78
N LEU A 30 0.52 6.71 18.59
CA LEU A 30 -0.38 7.19 19.64
C LEU A 30 -1.51 6.21 19.97
N CYS A 31 -1.89 5.35 19.02
CA CYS A 31 -2.94 4.36 19.22
C CYS A 31 -2.48 3.25 20.17
N SER A 32 -3.31 2.94 21.16
CA SER A 32 -3.15 1.76 21.99
C SER A 32 -3.16 0.48 21.13
N GLU A 33 -2.47 -0.58 21.58
CA GLU A 33 -2.52 -1.87 20.89
C GLU A 33 -3.95 -2.41 20.77
N GLN A 34 -4.77 -2.19 21.81
CA GLN A 34 -6.16 -2.60 21.82
C GLN A 34 -6.96 -1.94 20.68
N ASP A 35 -6.75 -0.65 20.43
CA ASP A 35 -7.48 0.08 19.38
C ASP A 35 -6.88 -0.16 18.00
N TYR A 36 -5.56 -0.30 17.90
CA TYR A 36 -4.85 -0.58 16.64
C TYR A 36 -5.29 -1.92 16.02
N TYR A 37 -5.38 -2.98 16.84
CA TYR A 37 -5.92 -4.28 16.44
C TYR A 37 -7.44 -4.38 16.63
N GLY A 38 -8.07 -3.38 17.23
CA GLY A 38 -9.49 -3.34 17.53
C GLY A 38 -10.37 -3.06 16.31
N HIS A 39 -11.68 -3.17 16.47
CA HIS A 39 -12.62 -2.83 15.41
C HIS A 39 -12.69 -1.30 15.24
N ALA A 40 -12.08 -0.78 14.19
CA ALA A 40 -11.98 0.65 13.87
C ALA A 40 -13.10 1.16 12.95
N GLY A 41 -14.11 0.33 12.64
CA GLY A 41 -15.20 0.71 11.73
C GLY A 41 -14.82 0.67 10.26
N LEU A 42 -13.71 0.01 9.93
CA LEU A 42 -13.14 -0.05 8.58
C LEU A 42 -13.59 -1.32 7.85
N VAL A 43 -13.50 -1.29 6.52
CA VAL A 43 -13.88 -2.43 5.65
C VAL A 43 -13.02 -3.68 5.91
N PHE A 44 -11.83 -3.53 6.51
CA PHE A 44 -10.96 -4.62 6.96
C PHE A 44 -10.89 -4.72 8.48
N ARG A 45 -11.96 -4.31 9.16
CA ARG A 45 -12.14 -4.28 10.61
C ARG A 45 -11.26 -3.27 11.34
N SER A 46 -9.95 -3.48 11.35
CA SER A 46 -8.96 -2.79 12.17
C SER A 46 -8.03 -1.93 11.33
N ILE A 47 -7.29 -1.03 12.01
CA ILE A 47 -6.19 -0.29 11.39
C ILE A 47 -5.16 -1.27 10.84
N HIS A 48 -4.82 -2.29 11.64
CA HIS A 48 -3.87 -3.32 11.27
C HIS A 48 -4.28 -4.12 10.03
N GLY A 49 -5.54 -4.59 9.97
CA GLY A 49 -6.08 -5.29 8.81
C GLY A 49 -6.06 -4.42 7.55
N THR A 50 -6.31 -3.12 7.70
CA THR A 50 -6.31 -2.17 6.58
C THR A 50 -4.88 -1.91 6.05
N LEU A 51 -3.89 -1.80 6.95
CA LEU A 51 -2.48 -1.71 6.56
C LEU A 51 -2.01 -2.99 5.85
N ASN A 52 -2.36 -4.16 6.38
CA ASN A 52 -2.03 -5.44 5.74
C ASN A 52 -2.65 -5.55 4.34
N HIS A 53 -3.93 -5.19 4.15
CA HIS A 53 -4.55 -5.20 2.82
C HIS A 53 -3.82 -4.31 1.82
N ALA A 54 -3.48 -3.07 2.22
CA ALA A 54 -2.71 -2.17 1.37
C ALA A 54 -1.31 -2.73 1.05
N HIS A 55 -0.62 -3.27 2.05
CA HIS A 55 0.69 -3.90 1.92
C HIS A 55 0.67 -5.10 0.97
N VAL A 56 -0.29 -6.01 1.11
CA VAL A 56 -0.39 -7.20 0.24
C VAL A 56 -0.64 -6.79 -1.21
N ALA A 57 -1.42 -5.73 -1.46
CA ALA A 57 -1.63 -5.19 -2.81
C ALA A 57 -0.28 -4.74 -3.43
N ASP A 58 0.51 -3.97 -2.70
CA ASP A 58 1.84 -3.52 -3.13
C ASP A 58 2.78 -4.73 -3.36
N VAL A 59 2.83 -5.70 -2.42
CA VAL A 59 3.69 -6.90 -2.54
C VAL A 59 3.33 -7.72 -3.77
N THR A 60 2.04 -7.87 -4.06
CA THR A 60 1.55 -8.64 -5.20
C THR A 60 2.02 -8.04 -6.53
N TRP A 61 2.05 -6.71 -6.64
CA TRP A 61 2.45 -6.06 -7.89
C TRP A 61 3.95 -5.86 -7.99
N TYR A 62 4.63 -5.46 -6.92
CA TYR A 62 6.08 -5.23 -6.95
C TYR A 62 6.85 -6.53 -7.13
N SER A 63 6.36 -7.66 -6.62
CA SER A 63 6.97 -8.97 -6.92
C SER A 63 6.99 -9.29 -8.42
N ARG A 64 5.95 -8.88 -9.16
CA ARG A 64 5.92 -9.00 -10.63
C ARG A 64 6.89 -8.03 -11.30
N LEU A 65 6.96 -6.78 -10.83
CA LEU A 65 7.88 -5.77 -11.38
C LEU A 65 9.34 -6.17 -11.21
N TYR A 66 9.71 -6.69 -10.05
CA TYR A 66 11.08 -7.10 -9.74
C TYR A 66 11.41 -8.51 -10.22
N ASN A 67 10.46 -9.20 -10.86
CA ASN A 67 10.55 -10.62 -11.23
C ASN A 67 11.01 -11.51 -10.04
N GLN A 68 10.57 -11.15 -8.83
CA GLN A 68 10.88 -11.89 -7.63
C GLN A 68 9.78 -12.92 -7.38
N TYR A 69 10.13 -14.19 -7.54
CA TYR A 69 9.24 -15.29 -7.14
C TYR A 69 8.85 -15.14 -5.66
N ARG A 70 7.54 -15.11 -5.40
CA ARG A 70 6.95 -15.13 -4.06
C ARG A 70 6.33 -16.51 -3.81
N PRO A 71 6.94 -17.38 -2.98
CA PRO A 71 6.40 -18.71 -2.69
C PRO A 71 5.05 -18.69 -1.95
N ASP A 72 4.74 -17.58 -1.28
CA ASP A 72 3.54 -17.30 -0.50
C ASP A 72 2.41 -16.63 -1.31
N TYR A 73 2.54 -16.59 -2.64
CA TYR A 73 1.59 -15.90 -3.51
C TYR A 73 0.16 -16.48 -3.43
N GLU A 74 0.02 -17.79 -3.24
CA GLU A 74 -1.30 -18.40 -3.00
C GLU A 74 -1.89 -17.98 -1.65
N ASP A 75 -1.06 -17.82 -0.62
CA ASP A 75 -1.52 -17.33 0.68
C ASP A 75 -2.04 -15.90 0.56
N MET A 76 -1.35 -15.03 -0.20
CA MET A 76 -1.83 -13.67 -0.48
C MET A 76 -3.17 -13.68 -1.21
N LEU A 77 -3.30 -14.45 -2.30
CA LEU A 77 -4.55 -14.53 -3.06
C LEU A 77 -5.71 -15.11 -2.26
N SER A 78 -5.42 -16.00 -1.31
CA SER A 78 -6.44 -16.58 -0.44
C SER A 78 -7.16 -15.52 0.39
N LEU A 79 -6.49 -14.41 0.75
CA LEU A 79 -7.10 -13.31 1.51
C LEU A 79 -8.25 -12.65 0.73
N TRP A 80 -8.08 -12.42 -0.56
CA TRP A 80 -9.15 -11.88 -1.42
C TRP A 80 -10.27 -12.88 -1.70
N ARG A 81 -9.98 -14.18 -1.60
CA ARG A 81 -10.96 -15.27 -1.82
C ARG A 81 -11.69 -15.69 -0.55
N HIS A 82 -11.26 -15.19 0.62
CA HIS A 82 -11.91 -15.50 1.88
C HIS A 82 -13.33 -14.90 1.91
N SER A 83 -14.32 -15.65 2.38
CA SER A 83 -15.72 -15.18 2.44
C SER A 83 -15.87 -13.90 3.27
N ASP A 84 -15.02 -13.78 4.29
CA ASP A 84 -15.01 -12.67 5.24
C ASP A 84 -13.88 -11.66 4.95
N CYS A 85 -13.44 -11.54 3.69
CA CYS A 85 -12.41 -10.58 3.30
C CYS A 85 -12.81 -9.12 3.60
N TYR A 86 -14.11 -8.84 3.70
CA TYR A 86 -14.65 -7.59 4.21
C TYR A 86 -15.39 -7.78 5.53
N SER A 87 -15.26 -6.79 6.40
CA SER A 87 -15.87 -6.81 7.73
C SER A 87 -17.22 -6.12 7.77
N THR A 88 -18.05 -6.59 8.69
CA THR A 88 -19.30 -5.96 9.11
C THR A 88 -19.11 -5.34 10.49
N LYS A 89 -20.08 -4.54 10.95
CA LYS A 89 -20.07 -3.94 12.29
C LYS A 89 -19.88 -4.95 13.45
N ASP A 90 -20.25 -6.22 13.23
CA ASP A 90 -20.24 -7.26 14.26
C ASP A 90 -18.99 -8.16 14.17
N SER A 91 -18.17 -7.98 13.12
CA SER A 91 -16.96 -8.77 12.89
C SER A 91 -15.99 -8.70 14.06
N LYS A 92 -15.53 -9.86 14.54
CA LYS A 92 -14.60 -9.96 15.68
C LYS A 92 -13.14 -10.10 15.27
N THR A 93 -12.91 -10.60 14.06
CA THR A 93 -11.59 -10.76 13.43
C THR A 93 -11.75 -10.52 11.94
N ASN A 94 -10.63 -10.33 11.24
CA ASN A 94 -10.58 -10.32 9.79
C ASN A 94 -9.29 -11.04 9.30
N PRO A 95 -9.35 -11.85 8.22
CA PRO A 95 -8.18 -12.55 7.67
C PRO A 95 -6.94 -11.67 7.43
N TRP A 96 -7.12 -10.41 7.01
CA TRP A 96 -6.02 -9.48 6.74
C TRP A 96 -5.12 -9.25 7.96
N GLU A 97 -5.67 -9.36 9.17
CA GLU A 97 -4.93 -9.19 10.43
C GLU A 97 -3.89 -10.30 10.66
N GLY A 98 -3.99 -11.40 9.92
CA GLY A 98 -3.12 -12.56 10.04
C GLY A 98 -1.91 -12.56 9.12
N PHE A 99 -1.84 -11.67 8.11
CA PHE A 99 -0.79 -11.70 7.09
C PHE A 99 0.59 -11.38 7.68
N VAL A 100 0.82 -10.13 8.11
CA VAL A 100 1.93 -9.79 9.01
C VAL A 100 1.34 -9.41 10.35
N LYS A 101 1.45 -10.31 11.34
CA LYS A 101 0.78 -10.17 12.65
C LYS A 101 1.39 -9.12 13.55
N ASP A 102 2.71 -8.96 13.47
CA ASP A 102 3.43 -8.02 14.32
C ASP A 102 3.36 -6.62 13.71
N ARG A 103 2.88 -5.66 14.50
CA ARG A 103 2.74 -4.26 14.11
C ARG A 103 4.05 -3.64 13.65
N SER A 104 5.16 -3.90 14.35
CA SER A 104 6.45 -3.29 14.06
C SER A 104 7.06 -3.90 12.79
N GLU A 105 6.91 -5.20 12.62
CA GLU A 105 7.32 -5.90 11.40
C GLU A 105 6.53 -5.44 10.18
N LEU A 106 5.20 -5.27 10.28
CA LEU A 106 4.39 -4.74 9.19
C LEU A 106 4.85 -3.32 8.82
N ALA A 107 5.06 -2.44 9.80
CA ALA A 107 5.55 -1.09 9.57
C ALA A 107 6.90 -1.10 8.84
N LYS A 108 7.83 -1.95 9.29
CA LYS A 108 9.15 -2.12 8.68
C LYS A 108 9.05 -2.61 7.23
N GLN A 109 8.19 -3.59 6.96
CA GLN A 109 8.02 -4.13 5.61
C GLN A 109 7.41 -3.08 4.66
N ILE A 110 6.42 -2.32 5.10
CA ILE A 110 5.82 -1.23 4.30
C ILE A 110 6.89 -0.17 3.98
N LEU A 111 7.67 0.27 4.97
CA LEU A 111 8.70 1.28 4.75
C LEU A 111 9.82 0.78 3.84
N GLN A 112 10.26 -0.47 4.02
CA GLN A 112 11.26 -1.08 3.13
C GLN A 112 10.74 -1.16 1.70
N GLN A 113 9.53 -1.67 1.52
CA GLN A 113 8.96 -1.89 0.21
C GLN A 113 8.76 -0.58 -0.58
N THR A 114 8.29 0.46 0.11
CA THR A 114 8.08 1.77 -0.51
C THR A 114 9.41 2.45 -0.85
N GLN A 115 10.46 2.22 -0.05
CA GLN A 115 11.82 2.65 -0.40
C GLN A 115 12.36 1.88 -1.61
N ASP A 116 12.16 0.56 -1.68
CA ASP A 116 12.60 -0.26 -2.81
C ASP A 116 11.99 0.24 -4.13
N LEU A 117 10.74 0.71 -4.12
CA LEU A 117 10.10 1.32 -5.29
C LEU A 117 10.75 2.66 -5.67
N VAL A 118 11.08 3.50 -4.68
CA VAL A 118 11.82 4.75 -4.93
C VAL A 118 13.17 4.45 -5.56
N ASP A 119 13.90 3.47 -5.04
CA ASP A 119 15.21 3.06 -5.54
C ASP A 119 15.10 2.49 -6.96
N PHE A 120 14.10 1.64 -7.22
CA PHE A 120 13.80 1.09 -8.54
C PHE A 120 13.56 2.21 -9.57
N LEU A 121 12.68 3.17 -9.26
CA LEU A 121 12.35 4.26 -10.18
C LEU A 121 13.50 5.26 -10.35
N SER A 122 14.32 5.46 -9.32
CA SER A 122 15.49 6.35 -9.38
C SER A 122 16.62 5.80 -10.25
N ALA A 123 16.58 4.51 -10.60
CA ALA A 123 17.59 3.89 -11.47
C ALA A 123 17.37 4.19 -12.96
N PHE A 124 16.23 4.78 -13.34
CA PHE A 124 15.92 5.15 -14.71
C PHE A 124 16.37 6.59 -15.02
N GLU A 125 16.71 6.85 -16.28
CA GLU A 125 16.93 8.21 -16.79
C GLU A 125 15.59 8.99 -16.84
N GLU A 126 15.66 10.33 -16.79
CA GLU A 126 14.47 11.19 -16.61
C GLU A 126 13.44 11.05 -17.74
N ASP A 127 13.90 10.81 -18.96
CA ASP A 127 13.11 10.62 -20.18
C ASP A 127 12.95 9.15 -20.59
N ALA A 128 13.43 8.22 -19.77
CA ALA A 128 13.27 6.80 -20.05
C ALA A 128 11.79 6.39 -19.97
N GLU A 129 11.44 5.36 -20.73
CA GLU A 129 10.16 4.67 -20.61
C GLU A 129 10.34 3.44 -19.72
N ILE A 130 9.39 3.20 -18.81
CA ILE A 130 9.38 1.95 -18.05
C ILE A 130 8.93 0.82 -18.97
N PRO A 131 9.70 -0.28 -19.06
CA PRO A 131 9.30 -1.44 -19.86
C PRO A 131 7.94 -1.99 -19.45
N ALA A 132 7.14 -2.40 -20.44
CA ALA A 132 5.86 -3.04 -20.18
C ALA A 132 6.03 -4.38 -19.43
N LEU A 133 5.05 -4.71 -18.59
CA LEU A 133 5.07 -5.92 -17.78
C LEU A 133 4.20 -7.02 -18.43
N SER A 134 4.78 -8.19 -18.63
CA SER A 134 4.04 -9.41 -19.01
C SER A 134 4.18 -10.45 -17.92
N PHE A 135 3.08 -11.08 -17.52
CA PHE A 135 3.07 -12.08 -16.44
C PHE A 135 1.92 -13.08 -16.58
N VAL A 136 2.05 -14.22 -15.90
CA VAL A 136 1.00 -15.23 -15.78
C VAL A 136 0.54 -15.27 -14.33
N THR A 137 -0.76 -15.12 -14.11
CA THR A 137 -1.36 -15.25 -12.78
C THR A 137 -1.28 -16.70 -12.29
N SER A 138 -1.47 -16.94 -10.99
CA SER A 138 -1.50 -18.32 -10.49
C SER A 138 -2.69 -19.15 -10.99
N ALA A 139 -3.74 -18.48 -11.50
CA ALA A 139 -4.84 -19.13 -12.21
C ALA A 139 -4.49 -19.51 -13.67
N GLY A 140 -3.23 -19.30 -14.10
CA GLY A 140 -2.77 -19.58 -15.47
C GLY A 140 -3.21 -18.54 -16.50
N ILE A 141 -3.80 -17.42 -16.08
CA ILE A 141 -4.23 -16.35 -16.99
C ILE A 141 -3.03 -15.50 -17.34
N GLU A 142 -2.77 -15.35 -18.64
CA GLU A 142 -1.67 -14.57 -19.20
C GLU A 142 -2.09 -13.11 -19.43
N PHE A 143 -1.26 -12.18 -19.00
CA PHE A 143 -1.35 -10.74 -19.28
C PHE A 143 -0.07 -10.31 -20.00
N LYS A 144 -0.21 -9.61 -21.14
CA LYS A 144 0.91 -9.14 -21.96
C LYS A 144 0.94 -7.63 -22.03
N ASP A 145 2.15 -7.09 -22.12
CA ASP A 145 2.43 -5.69 -22.44
C ASP A 145 1.62 -4.70 -21.58
N GLN A 146 1.51 -4.99 -20.28
CA GLN A 146 0.77 -4.15 -19.34
C GLN A 146 1.57 -2.88 -19.04
N ASP A 147 0.89 -1.73 -19.04
CA ASP A 147 1.48 -0.43 -18.75
C ASP A 147 1.82 -0.31 -17.26
N VAL A 148 3.12 -0.31 -16.94
CA VAL A 148 3.62 -0.22 -15.56
C VAL A 148 3.28 1.12 -14.92
N GLY A 149 3.30 2.22 -15.69
CA GLY A 149 2.94 3.54 -15.18
C GLY A 149 1.50 3.58 -14.68
N LEU A 150 0.57 3.01 -15.45
CA LEU A 150 -0.84 2.91 -15.04
C LEU A 150 -1.05 1.96 -13.86
N ILE A 151 -0.29 0.85 -13.79
CA ILE A 151 -0.30 -0.04 -12.63
C ILE A 151 0.15 0.70 -11.36
N LEU A 152 1.26 1.43 -11.43
CA LEU A 152 1.78 2.19 -10.29
C LEU A 152 0.82 3.31 -9.87
N LEU A 153 0.22 4.03 -10.82
CA LEU A 153 -0.84 5.01 -10.51
C LEU A 153 -2.02 4.38 -9.78
N ASN A 154 -2.45 3.20 -10.19
CA ASN A 154 -3.51 2.46 -9.48
C ASN A 154 -3.09 2.14 -8.03
N LEU A 155 -1.85 1.71 -7.80
CA LEU A 155 -1.34 1.40 -6.46
C LEU A 155 -1.26 2.65 -5.57
N PHE A 156 -0.72 3.76 -6.08
CA PHE A 156 -0.66 5.01 -5.32
C PHE A 156 -2.06 5.52 -4.94
N ASN A 157 -3.03 5.41 -5.85
CA ASN A 157 -4.41 5.81 -5.59
C ASN A 157 -5.10 4.87 -4.59
N HIS A 158 -4.92 3.55 -4.74
CA HIS A 158 -5.43 2.53 -3.81
C HIS A 158 -4.89 2.73 -2.39
N ALA A 159 -3.59 2.98 -2.26
CA ALA A 159 -2.98 3.26 -0.96
C ALA A 159 -3.48 4.59 -0.38
N THR A 160 -3.63 5.65 -1.18
CA THR A 160 -4.21 6.92 -0.73
C THR A 160 -5.62 6.74 -0.17
N TYR A 161 -6.44 5.96 -0.86
CA TYR A 161 -7.79 5.60 -0.39
C TYR A 161 -7.75 4.90 0.99
N HIS A 162 -6.87 3.91 1.17
CA HIS A 162 -6.78 3.19 2.44
C HIS A 162 -6.13 4.00 3.57
N ARG A 163 -5.16 4.87 3.28
CA ARG A 163 -4.64 5.82 4.27
C ARG A 163 -5.75 6.75 4.77
N GLY A 164 -6.61 7.25 3.87
CA GLY A 164 -7.77 8.06 4.25
C GLY A 164 -8.79 7.30 5.11
N GLN A 165 -9.02 6.01 4.84
CA GLN A 165 -9.83 5.16 5.72
C GLN A 165 -9.21 5.04 7.12
N ILE A 166 -7.90 4.80 7.20
CA ILE A 166 -7.19 4.68 8.47
C ILE A 166 -7.30 5.98 9.28
N THR A 167 -7.05 7.14 8.68
CA THR A 167 -7.10 8.42 9.42
C THR A 167 -8.51 8.74 9.92
N ALA A 168 -9.54 8.39 9.15
CA ALA A 168 -10.93 8.46 9.60
C ALA A 168 -11.20 7.50 10.78
N GLY A 169 -10.72 6.26 10.71
CA GLY A 169 -10.82 5.27 11.79
C GLY A 169 -10.14 5.74 13.08
N VAL A 170 -8.92 6.26 12.98
CA VAL A 170 -8.15 6.83 14.10
C VAL A 170 -8.93 7.98 14.77
N THR A 171 -9.48 8.89 13.97
CA THR A 171 -10.30 10.00 14.48
C THR A 171 -11.57 9.52 15.18
N ASN A 172 -12.25 8.51 14.63
CA ASN A 172 -13.45 7.92 15.23
C ASN A 172 -13.17 7.22 16.57
N LEU A 173 -11.96 6.71 16.76
CA LEU A 173 -11.50 6.12 18.02
C LEU A 173 -11.13 7.18 19.07
N GLY A 174 -11.19 8.47 18.74
CA GLY A 174 -10.94 9.58 19.67
C GLY A 174 -9.47 10.03 19.73
N TYR A 175 -8.62 9.51 18.85
CA TYR A 175 -7.23 9.97 18.73
C TYR A 175 -7.15 11.24 17.88
N PRO A 176 -6.07 12.05 18.04
CA PRO A 176 -5.82 13.17 17.14
C PRO A 176 -5.79 12.72 15.68
N PRO A 177 -6.34 13.51 14.74
CA PRO A 177 -6.23 13.22 13.33
C PRO A 177 -4.76 13.15 12.91
N ILE A 178 -4.41 12.13 12.13
CA ILE A 178 -3.13 12.10 11.41
C ILE A 178 -3.32 13.00 10.19
N ASP A 179 -2.78 14.21 10.26
CA ASP A 179 -2.91 15.24 9.23
C ASP A 179 -1.65 15.34 8.37
N GLY A 180 -1.62 16.33 7.47
CA GLY A 180 -0.46 16.60 6.62
C GLY A 180 -0.24 15.61 5.47
N LEU A 181 -1.07 14.57 5.30
CA LEU A 181 -0.86 13.55 4.26
C LEU A 181 -1.10 14.02 2.81
N ASP A 182 -1.51 15.28 2.59
CA ASP A 182 -1.70 15.78 1.23
C ASP A 182 -0.37 15.95 0.49
N TYR A 183 -0.37 15.62 -0.80
CA TYR A 183 0.79 15.72 -1.67
C TYR A 183 1.46 17.10 -1.66
N ILE A 184 0.68 18.17 -1.48
CA ILE A 184 1.22 19.54 -1.43
C ILE A 184 2.12 19.78 -0.21
N PHE A 185 1.89 19.10 0.92
CA PHE A 185 2.76 19.21 2.09
C PHE A 185 4.10 18.50 1.86
N PHE A 186 4.07 17.36 1.18
CA PHE A 186 5.29 16.68 0.75
C PHE A 186 6.16 17.57 -0.15
N LEU A 187 5.58 18.19 -1.19
CA LEU A 187 6.34 19.10 -2.07
C LEU A 187 6.99 20.26 -1.32
N ARG A 188 6.30 20.82 -0.32
CA ARG A 188 6.81 21.94 0.49
C ARG A 188 7.83 21.52 1.55
N ALA A 189 7.88 20.24 1.89
CA ALA A 189 8.86 19.69 2.83
C ALA A 189 10.20 19.39 2.14
N ASP A 190 10.18 18.99 0.87
CA ASP A 190 11.38 18.75 0.05
C ASP A 190 12.04 20.04 -0.46
N GLU A 191 11.33 21.18 -0.43
CA GLU A 191 11.85 22.51 -0.81
C GLU A 191 12.65 23.22 0.30
N GLN A 192 12.85 22.59 1.47
CA GLN A 192 13.63 23.11 2.61
C GLN A 192 14.90 22.30 2.86
#